data_AF-A0A316TKC5-F1
#
_entry.id   AF-A0A316TKC5-F1
#
_cell.length_a   1.000
_cell.length_b   1.000
_cell.length_c   1.000
_cell.angle_alpha   90.00
_cell.angle_beta   90.00
_cell.angle_gamma   90.00
#
_symmetry.space_group_name_H-M   'P 1'
#
loop_
_entity.id
_entity.type
_entity.pdbx_description
1 polymer ?
#
loop_
_entity_poly.entity_id
_entity_poly.type
_entity_poly.pdbx_seq_one_letter_code
_entity_poly.pdbx_strand_id
1 'polypeptide(L)'
;MRRTTLLAAFLAPALLLLGCGEDSEDSKDSDDSRTEASAAEEICDAEADRFASIDATDDDDETIAAAYRELGERWAAVEPPSDLEADAQAGFATLIDYYSDMTAEDYAGFATYAAVFEGEELAEVEAFQEYLSATC
;
A
#
# COMPACT_ATOMS: atom_id res chain seq x y z
N MET A 1 1.97 -24.26 -32.90
CA MET A 1 2.87 -25.24 -32.27
C MET A 1 3.05 -24.85 -30.82
N ARG A 2 3.09 -25.86 -29.94
CA ARG A 2 3.07 -25.79 -28.48
C ARG A 2 4.26 -25.02 -27.90
N ARG A 3 4.03 -24.17 -26.90
CA ARG A 3 4.88 -24.06 -25.70
C ARG A 3 4.00 -23.84 -24.48
N THR A 4 3.65 -24.96 -23.87
CA THR A 4 3.12 -25.08 -22.50
C THR A 4 4.30 -25.04 -21.53
N THR A 5 4.31 -24.10 -20.61
CA THR A 5 5.15 -24.16 -19.40
C THR A 5 4.25 -24.00 -18.19
N LEU A 6 3.86 -25.16 -17.65
CA LEU A 6 3.38 -25.33 -16.29
C LEU A 6 4.61 -25.39 -15.38
N LEU A 7 4.62 -24.57 -14.32
CA LEU A 7 5.40 -24.86 -13.12
C LEU A 7 4.46 -24.66 -11.93
N ALA A 8 4.14 -25.77 -11.27
CA ALA A 8 3.54 -25.80 -9.95
C ALA A 8 4.65 -26.22 -8.97
N ALA A 9 4.78 -25.52 -7.85
CA ALA A 9 5.44 -26.05 -6.65
C ALA A 9 4.91 -25.33 -5.40
N PHE A 10 4.17 -26.09 -4.61
CA PHE A 10 3.74 -25.81 -3.24
C PHE A 10 4.95 -25.62 -2.30
N LEU A 11 4.87 -24.66 -1.38
CA LEU A 11 5.58 -24.66 -0.10
C LEU A 11 4.70 -23.94 0.94
N ALA A 12 3.97 -24.74 1.72
CA ALA A 12 3.29 -24.30 2.94
C ALA A 12 4.23 -24.51 4.13
N PRO A 13 4.51 -23.49 4.96
CA PRO A 13 5.04 -23.68 6.29
C PRO A 13 3.88 -23.84 7.28
N ALA A 14 3.73 -25.05 7.80
CA ALA A 14 3.00 -25.32 9.04
C ALA A 14 4.02 -25.71 10.12
N LEU A 15 3.71 -25.35 11.37
CA LEU A 15 4.45 -25.54 12.64
C LEU A 15 5.42 -24.38 12.90
N LEU A 16 5.24 -23.59 13.97
CA LEU A 16 5.37 -24.07 15.36
C LEU A 16 4.37 -23.40 16.31
N LEU A 17 3.72 -24.25 17.11
CA LEU A 17 3.13 -23.90 18.39
C LEU A 17 4.28 -23.58 19.37
N LEU A 18 4.44 -22.30 19.70
CA LEU A 18 5.19 -21.86 20.88
C LEU A 18 4.17 -21.44 21.94
N GLY A 19 4.32 -22.05 23.12
CA GLY A 19 3.43 -21.86 24.25
C GLY A 19 3.43 -20.41 24.75
N CYS A 20 2.23 -19.94 25.10
CA CYS A 20 2.05 -18.78 25.96
C CYS A 20 2.27 -19.26 27.40
N GLY A 21 3.40 -18.88 27.98
CA GLY A 21 3.78 -19.26 29.34
C GLY A 21 4.55 -18.14 30.02
N GLU A 22 3.89 -17.60 31.06
CA GLU A 22 4.44 -16.99 32.27
C GLU A 22 4.78 -15.48 32.28
N ASP A 23 3.95 -14.74 33.04
CA ASP A 23 4.17 -13.39 33.58
C ASP A 23 5.57 -13.17 34.16
N SER A 24 6.15 -12.00 33.90
CA SER A 24 7.31 -11.47 34.64
C SER A 24 7.20 -9.96 34.79
N GLU A 25 7.42 -9.54 36.04
CA GLU A 25 7.32 -8.21 36.62
C GLU A 25 8.04 -7.08 35.85
N ASP A 26 7.38 -5.91 35.89
CA ASP A 26 7.94 -4.57 36.06
C ASP A 26 9.46 -4.41 35.85
N SER A 27 9.85 -3.84 34.71
CA SER A 27 11.14 -3.18 34.53
C SER A 27 11.14 -2.25 33.31
N LYS A 28 10.98 -0.95 33.60
CA LYS A 28 11.46 0.22 32.83
C LYS A 28 10.60 0.70 31.66
N ASP A 29 9.79 1.73 31.96
CA ASP A 29 9.94 3.03 31.27
C ASP A 29 11.40 3.29 30.92
N SER A 30 11.76 3.28 29.63
CA SER A 30 12.87 4.03 28.99
C SER A 30 13.17 3.45 27.60
N ASP A 31 12.18 3.33 26.74
CA ASP A 31 12.40 3.14 25.30
C ASP A 31 11.67 4.25 24.53
N ASP A 32 12.05 5.48 24.86
CA ASP A 32 11.93 6.67 23.98
C ASP A 32 12.99 6.59 22.85
N SER A 33 13.19 5.37 22.30
CA SER A 33 13.93 5.10 21.06
C SER A 33 12.95 4.85 19.92
N ARG A 34 11.75 5.45 19.99
CA ARG A 34 10.92 5.63 18.80
C ARG A 34 11.72 6.53 17.88
N THR A 35 12.53 5.91 17.03
CA THR A 35 12.94 6.48 15.75
C THR A 35 11.72 7.22 15.24
N GLU A 36 11.82 8.54 15.06
CA GLU A 36 10.71 9.32 14.52
C GLU A 36 10.23 8.58 13.27
N ALA A 37 9.04 7.97 13.35
CA ALA A 37 8.47 7.24 12.24
C ALA A 37 8.46 8.21 11.06
N SER A 38 8.97 7.77 9.92
CA SER A 38 8.94 8.65 8.76
C SER A 38 7.47 8.98 8.45
N ALA A 39 7.18 10.19 7.98
CA ALA A 39 5.79 10.56 7.65
C ALA A 39 5.15 9.58 6.65
N ALA A 40 5.94 8.87 5.84
CA ALA A 40 5.49 7.80 4.96
C ALA A 40 5.11 6.51 5.72
N GLU A 41 5.82 6.16 6.79
CA GLU A 41 5.56 4.99 7.64
C GLU A 41 4.28 5.16 8.46
N GLU A 42 4.05 6.33 9.05
CA GLU A 42 2.79 6.61 9.78
C GLU A 42 1.55 6.56 8.86
N ILE A 43 1.72 6.95 7.60
CA ILE A 43 0.65 6.88 6.62
C ILE A 43 0.47 5.44 6.15
N CYS A 44 1.54 4.70 5.90
CA CYS A 44 1.44 3.30 5.56
C CYS A 44 0.72 2.47 6.62
N ASP A 45 1.04 2.63 7.90
CA ASP A 45 0.33 1.95 9.00
C ASP A 45 -1.15 2.36 9.05
N ALA A 46 -1.44 3.67 8.91
CA ALA A 46 -2.81 4.17 8.97
C ALA A 46 -3.67 3.76 7.76
N GLU A 47 -3.08 3.65 6.58
CA GLU A 47 -3.79 3.28 5.35
C GLU A 47 -3.96 1.77 5.21
N ALA A 48 -3.00 0.97 5.70
CA ALA A 48 -3.12 -0.49 5.71
C ALA A 48 -4.34 -0.95 6.54
N ASP A 49 -4.51 -0.40 7.75
CA ASP A 49 -5.65 -0.72 8.62
C ASP A 49 -6.99 -0.28 8.02
N ARG A 50 -7.02 0.86 7.33
CA ARG A 50 -8.23 1.38 6.68
C ARG A 50 -8.62 0.52 5.47
N PHE A 51 -7.70 0.17 4.58
CA PHE A 51 -8.01 -0.70 3.45
C PHE A 51 -8.39 -2.11 3.87
N ALA A 52 -7.77 -2.64 4.92
CA ALA A 52 -8.17 -3.91 5.51
C ALA A 52 -9.61 -3.87 6.08
N SER A 53 -10.15 -2.67 6.37
CA SER A 53 -11.52 -2.48 6.86
C SER A 53 -12.56 -2.25 5.77
N ILE A 54 -12.15 -1.94 4.53
CA ILE A 54 -13.05 -1.83 3.38
C ILE A 54 -13.41 -3.24 2.93
N ASP A 55 -14.68 -3.62 3.04
CA ASP A 55 -15.13 -4.93 2.60
C ASP A 55 -15.70 -4.81 1.19
N ALA A 56 -14.87 -5.16 0.20
CA ALA A 56 -15.27 -5.15 -1.22
C ALA A 56 -16.48 -6.06 -1.55
N THR A 57 -16.97 -6.86 -0.59
CA THR A 57 -18.18 -7.68 -0.75
C THR A 57 -19.45 -7.03 -0.19
N ASP A 58 -19.32 -6.07 0.74
CA ASP A 58 -20.44 -5.41 1.43
C ASP A 58 -20.55 -3.90 1.11
N ASP A 59 -19.45 -3.24 0.75
CA ASP A 59 -19.41 -1.83 0.38
C ASP A 59 -19.70 -1.62 -1.12
N ASP A 60 -20.43 -0.54 -1.47
CA ASP A 60 -20.70 -0.18 -2.86
C ASP A 60 -19.52 0.57 -3.52
N ASP A 61 -19.51 0.58 -4.86
CA ASP A 61 -18.45 1.20 -5.66
C ASP A 61 -18.24 2.70 -5.34
N GLU A 62 -19.30 3.41 -4.93
CA GLU A 62 -19.23 4.82 -4.54
C GLU A 62 -18.51 5.01 -3.21
N THR A 63 -18.77 4.13 -2.25
CA THR A 63 -18.11 4.09 -0.94
C THR A 63 -16.62 3.81 -1.10
N ILE A 64 -16.27 2.85 -1.95
CA ILE A 64 -14.87 2.48 -2.17
C ILE A 64 -14.12 3.57 -2.93
N ALA A 65 -14.70 4.13 -4.00
CA ALA A 65 -14.10 5.25 -4.72
C ALA A 65 -13.95 6.51 -3.83
N ALA A 66 -14.90 6.78 -2.92
CA ALA A 66 -14.76 7.86 -1.95
C ALA A 66 -13.58 7.63 -0.99
N ALA A 67 -13.36 6.39 -0.56
CA ALA A 67 -12.21 6.07 0.29
C ALA A 67 -10.87 6.27 -0.43
N TYR A 68 -10.77 5.89 -1.71
CA TYR A 68 -9.58 6.16 -2.52
C TYR A 68 -9.34 7.66 -2.77
N ARG A 69 -10.40 8.45 -2.99
CA ARG A 69 -10.24 9.92 -3.10
C ARG A 69 -9.71 10.56 -1.83
N GLU A 70 -10.29 10.19 -0.69
CA GLU A 70 -9.81 10.69 0.61
C GLU A 70 -8.35 10.31 0.86
N LEU A 71 -7.93 9.13 0.43
CA LEU A 71 -6.53 8.71 0.45
C LEU A 71 -5.65 9.61 -0.43
N GLY A 72 -6.04 9.85 -1.68
CA GLY A 72 -5.32 10.73 -2.60
C GLY A 72 -5.12 12.13 -2.01
N GLU A 73 -6.19 12.71 -1.44
CA GLU A 73 -6.15 14.02 -0.78
C GLU A 73 -5.20 14.04 0.44
N ARG A 74 -5.13 12.95 1.20
CA ARG A 74 -4.23 12.85 2.36
C ARG A 74 -2.78 12.70 1.92
N TRP A 75 -2.48 11.87 0.92
CA TRP A 75 -1.13 11.76 0.36
C TRP A 75 -0.68 13.04 -0.33
N ALA A 76 -1.59 13.84 -0.91
CA ALA A 76 -1.28 15.15 -1.46
C ALA A 76 -0.72 16.14 -0.42
N ALA A 77 -1.01 15.92 0.87
CA ALA A 77 -0.47 16.73 1.97
C ALA A 77 0.94 16.28 2.43
N VAL A 78 1.46 15.20 1.86
CA VAL A 78 2.72 14.57 2.25
C VAL A 78 3.80 14.99 1.27
N GLU A 79 4.91 15.49 1.80
CA GLU A 79 6.09 15.72 0.99
C GLU A 79 6.81 14.38 0.79
N PRO A 80 7.10 13.96 -0.46
CA PRO A 80 7.83 12.72 -0.69
C PRO A 80 9.24 12.84 -0.08
N PRO A 81 9.80 11.74 0.47
CA PRO A 81 11.18 11.74 0.92
C PRO A 81 12.14 12.24 -0.16
N SER A 82 12.99 13.20 0.20
CA SER A 82 13.89 13.87 -0.75
C SER A 82 14.96 12.96 -1.36
N ASP A 83 15.18 11.79 -0.76
CA ASP A 83 16.11 10.74 -1.18
C ASP A 83 15.49 9.71 -2.13
N LEU A 84 14.18 9.80 -2.40
CA LEU A 84 13.53 9.01 -3.44
C LEU A 84 14.16 9.30 -4.81
N GLU A 85 14.27 8.25 -5.62
CA GLU A 85 14.62 8.40 -7.03
C GLU A 85 13.55 9.23 -7.75
N ALA A 86 13.97 9.98 -8.79
CA ALA A 86 13.11 10.97 -9.43
C ALA A 86 11.88 10.35 -10.11
N ASP A 87 12.00 9.12 -10.61
CA ASP A 87 10.91 8.30 -11.16
C ASP A 87 9.91 7.88 -10.07
N ALA A 88 10.37 7.48 -8.89
CA ALA A 88 9.48 7.21 -7.75
C ALA A 88 8.76 8.48 -7.25
N GLN A 89 9.42 9.64 -7.27
CA GLN A 89 8.77 10.92 -6.95
C GLN A 89 7.70 11.30 -7.98
N ALA A 90 7.95 11.04 -9.27
CA ALA A 90 6.95 11.25 -10.32
C ALA A 90 5.78 10.29 -10.15
N GLY A 91 6.04 9.00 -9.87
CA GLY A 91 5.02 7.99 -9.62
C GLY A 91 4.13 8.31 -8.42
N PHE A 92 4.72 8.90 -7.38
CA PHE A 92 3.98 9.41 -6.22
C PHE A 92 2.94 10.46 -6.62
N ALA A 93 3.35 11.48 -7.37
CA ALA A 93 2.45 12.52 -7.85
C ALA A 93 1.36 11.96 -8.77
N THR A 94 1.72 11.07 -9.69
CA THR A 94 0.81 10.41 -10.64
C THR A 94 -0.27 9.58 -9.92
N LEU A 95 0.09 8.81 -8.88
CA LEU A 95 -0.89 8.07 -8.09
C LEU A 95 -1.80 8.96 -7.25
N ILE A 96 -1.27 10.05 -6.68
CA ILE A 96 -2.10 11.02 -5.93
C ILE A 96 -3.18 11.60 -6.84
N ASP A 97 -2.81 12.08 -8.03
CA ASP A 97 -3.75 12.66 -8.98
C ASP A 97 -4.79 11.61 -9.41
N TYR A 98 -4.35 10.38 -9.71
CA TYR A 98 -5.24 9.28 -10.05
C TYR A 98 -6.29 8.98 -8.99
N TYR A 99 -5.86 8.84 -7.73
CA TYR A 99 -6.77 8.52 -6.65
C TYR A 99 -7.68 9.69 -6.29
N SER A 100 -7.19 10.93 -6.36
CA SER A 100 -7.97 12.15 -6.06
C SER A 100 -9.12 12.38 -7.06
N ASP A 101 -8.95 11.94 -8.30
CA ASP A 101 -9.96 12.06 -9.35
C ASP A 101 -10.83 10.80 -9.50
N MET A 102 -10.62 9.76 -8.68
CA MET A 102 -11.30 8.47 -8.81
C MET A 102 -12.83 8.58 -8.65
N THR A 103 -13.56 8.03 -9.62
CA THR A 103 -15.02 7.94 -9.57
C THR A 103 -15.49 6.51 -9.29
N ALA A 104 -16.76 6.37 -8.89
CA ALA A 104 -17.40 5.06 -8.75
C ALA A 104 -17.40 4.26 -10.07
N GLU A 105 -17.48 4.94 -11.23
CA GLU A 105 -17.43 4.29 -12.55
C GLU A 105 -16.03 3.72 -12.84
N ASP A 106 -14.97 4.44 -12.47
CA ASP A 106 -13.59 3.97 -12.61
C ASP A 106 -13.33 2.72 -11.77
N TYR A 107 -13.83 2.71 -10.53
CA TYR A 107 -13.72 1.56 -9.63
C TYR A 107 -14.57 0.37 -10.11
N ALA A 108 -15.85 0.59 -10.45
CA ALA A 108 -16.77 -0.45 -10.94
C ALA A 108 -16.28 -1.11 -12.25
N GLY A 109 -15.50 -0.37 -13.05
CA GLY A 109 -14.84 -0.87 -14.26
C GLY A 109 -13.59 -1.71 -14.00
N PHE A 110 -13.15 -1.88 -12.75
CA PHE A 110 -11.84 -2.43 -12.37
C PHE A 110 -10.69 -1.79 -13.16
N ALA A 111 -10.75 -0.47 -13.39
CA ALA A 111 -9.63 0.23 -13.98
C ALA A 111 -8.49 0.26 -12.95
N THR A 112 -7.61 -0.74 -12.96
CA THR A 112 -6.37 -0.68 -12.17
C THR A 112 -5.49 0.44 -12.72
N TYR A 113 -4.62 1.05 -11.92
CA TYR A 113 -3.65 2.04 -12.42
C TYR A 113 -2.85 1.51 -13.64
N ALA A 114 -2.53 0.21 -13.67
CA ALA A 114 -1.84 -0.45 -14.78
C ALA A 114 -2.66 -0.53 -16.10
N ALA A 115 -3.97 -0.32 -16.02
CA ALA A 115 -4.87 -0.22 -17.18
C ALA A 115 -5.10 1.23 -17.63
N VAL A 116 -4.73 2.20 -16.78
CA VAL A 116 -4.89 3.64 -17.00
C VAL A 116 -3.61 4.27 -17.53
N PHE A 117 -2.47 3.85 -16.97
CA PHE A 117 -1.14 4.36 -17.32
C PHE A 117 -0.41 3.44 -18.31
N GLU A 118 0.42 4.03 -19.16
CA GLU A 118 1.28 3.30 -20.10
C GLU A 118 2.67 3.92 -20.20
N GLY A 119 3.65 3.13 -20.65
CA GLY A 119 4.99 3.63 -20.93
C GLY A 119 5.71 4.17 -19.68
N GLU A 120 6.12 5.44 -19.74
CA GLU A 120 6.91 6.11 -18.71
C GLU A 120 6.12 6.32 -17.42
N GLU A 121 4.86 6.76 -17.51
CA GLU A 121 3.98 6.97 -16.35
C GLU A 121 3.74 5.65 -15.60
N LEU A 122 3.59 4.53 -16.31
CA LEU A 122 3.44 3.22 -15.67
C LEU A 122 4.72 2.82 -14.92
N ALA A 123 5.90 3.06 -15.51
CA ALA A 123 7.17 2.73 -14.87
C ALA A 123 7.41 3.58 -13.61
N GLU A 124 7.05 4.86 -13.64
CA GLU A 124 7.10 5.76 -12.49
C GLU A 124 6.19 5.26 -11.35
N VAL A 125 4.94 4.91 -11.68
CA VAL A 125 3.99 4.34 -10.71
C VAL A 125 4.51 3.02 -10.12
N GLU A 126 5.10 2.14 -10.94
CA GLU A 126 5.71 0.90 -10.47
C GLU A 126 6.90 1.14 -9.54
N ALA A 127 7.77 2.12 -9.84
CA ALA A 127 8.90 2.49 -8.99
C ALA A 127 8.43 3.00 -7.61
N PHE A 128 7.37 3.80 -7.59
CA PHE A 128 6.79 4.26 -6.32
C PHE A 128 6.13 3.11 -5.53
N GLN A 129 5.46 2.17 -6.20
CA GLN A 129 4.91 0.97 -5.56
C GLN A 129 6.02 0.07 -4.98
N GLU A 130 7.16 -0.05 -5.66
CA GLU A 130 8.33 -0.77 -5.14
C GLU A 130 8.82 -0.11 -3.84
N TYR A 131 8.94 1.22 -3.83
CA TYR A 131 9.29 1.99 -2.63
C TYR A 131 8.32 1.75 -1.47
N LEU A 132 7.01 1.83 -1.71
CA LEU A 132 6.00 1.56 -0.68
C LEU A 132 6.14 0.15 -0.12
N SER A 133 6.30 -0.88 -0.98
CA SER A 133 6.44 -2.27 -0.50
C SER A 133 7.72 -2.52 0.31
N ALA A 134 8.77 -1.74 0.07
CA ALA A 134 10.02 -1.82 0.83
C ALA A 134 9.94 -1.06 2.17
N THR A 135 9.03 -0.08 2.26
CA THR A 135 8.89 0.82 3.42
C THR A 135 7.86 0.30 4.43
N CYS A 136 6.81 -0.41 3.99
CA CYS A 136 5.54 -0.57 4.74
C CYS A 136 5.22 -2.01 5.25
#